data_AF-A0A850GC38-F1
#
_entry.id   AF-A0A850GC38-F1
#
_cell.length_a   1.000
_cell.length_b   1.000
_cell.length_c   1.000
_cell.angle_alpha   90.00
_cell.angle_beta   90.00
_cell.angle_gamma   90.00
#
_symmetry.space_group_name_H-M   'P 1'
#
loop_
_entity.id
_entity.type
_entity.pdbx_description
1 polymer ?
#
loop_
_entity_poly.entity_id
_entity_poly.type
_entity_poly.pdbx_seq_one_letter_code
_entity_poly.pdbx_strand_id
1 'polypeptide(L)'
;MSAWILAFTATSVIEVPIHARALAALDGRARRVAVAFAASALTHPFVYLVFPRLLGSGLVYLLVAEAFAVLVEAWWLRRFGVRDALLWSLVANASSVAVASAFRVLQTFAG
;
A
#
# COMPACT_ATOMS: atom_id res chain seq x y z
N MET A 1 6.56 -16.75 -6.07
CA MET A 1 5.78 -15.85 -6.94
C MET A 1 4.33 -15.69 -6.48
N SER A 2 3.61 -16.77 -6.18
CA SER A 2 2.20 -16.75 -5.75
C SER A 2 1.91 -15.86 -4.54
N ALA A 3 2.73 -15.94 -3.47
CA ALA A 3 2.51 -15.15 -2.25
C ALA A 3 2.64 -13.63 -2.47
N TRP A 4 3.58 -13.19 -3.33
CA TRP A 4 3.73 -11.77 -3.67
C TRP A 4 2.53 -11.25 -4.45
N ILE A 5 2.08 -11.99 -5.47
CA ILE A 5 0.90 -11.61 -6.28
C ILE A 5 -0.33 -11.52 -5.39
N LEU A 6 -0.53 -12.50 -4.50
CA LEU A 6 -1.64 -12.50 -3.56
C LEU A 6 -1.60 -11.28 -2.65
N ALA A 7 -0.45 -11.00 -2.03
CA ALA A 7 -0.30 -9.85 -1.15
C ALA A 7 -0.49 -8.52 -1.88
N PHE A 8 0.12 -8.37 -3.05
CA PHE A 8 -0.05 -7.19 -3.90
C PHE A 8 -1.50 -6.98 -4.31
N THR A 9 -2.20 -8.05 -4.68
CA THR A 9 -3.62 -8.00 -5.05
C THR A 9 -4.47 -7.61 -3.85
N ALA A 10 -4.26 -8.25 -2.69
CA ALA A 10 -4.98 -7.94 -1.46
C ALA A 10 -4.79 -6.48 -1.04
N THR A 11 -3.56 -5.98 -1.08
CA THR A 11 -3.27 -4.57 -0.82
C THR A 11 -3.93 -3.65 -1.84
N SER A 12 -3.82 -3.97 -3.14
CA SER A 12 -4.37 -3.13 -4.21
C SER A 12 -5.90 -3.02 -4.12
N VAL A 13 -6.60 -4.08 -3.71
CA VAL A 13 -8.06 -4.05 -3.50
C VAL A 13 -8.46 -3.02 -2.44
N ILE A 14 -7.60 -2.76 -1.46
CA ILE A 14 -7.86 -1.83 -0.35
C ILE A 14 -7.37 -0.42 -0.70
N GLU A 15 -6.12 -0.30 -1.13
CA GLU A 15 -5.46 1.01 -1.28
C GLU A 15 -5.89 1.74 -2.56
N VAL A 16 -6.11 1.03 -3.67
CA VAL A 16 -6.46 1.68 -4.96
C VAL A 16 -7.76 2.49 -4.88
N PRO A 17 -8.86 2.00 -4.27
CA PRO A 17 -10.06 2.82 -4.09
C PRO A 17 -9.82 4.08 -3.25
N ILE A 18 -9.00 4.00 -2.20
CA ILE A 18 -8.67 5.11 -1.31
C ILE A 18 -7.86 6.17 -2.07
N HIS A 19 -6.80 5.74 -2.75
CA HIS A 19 -5.97 6.60 -3.58
C HIS A 19 -6.74 7.20 -4.76
N ALA A 20 -7.61 6.42 -5.41
CA ALA A 20 -8.44 6.92 -6.52
C ALA A 20 -9.44 7.99 -6.05
N ARG A 21 -9.91 7.92 -4.79
CA ARG A 21 -10.72 8.96 -4.15
C ARG A 21 -9.90 10.21 -3.86
N ALA A 22 -8.66 10.07 -3.37
CA ALA A 22 -7.75 11.19 -3.19
C ALA A 22 -7.45 11.92 -4.52
N LEU A 23 -7.43 11.18 -5.61
CA LEU A 23 -7.20 11.66 -6.98
C LEU A 23 -8.47 12.13 -7.70
N ALA A 24 -9.54 12.46 -6.97
CA ALA A 24 -10.82 12.88 -7.55
C ALA A 24 -10.73 14.12 -8.45
N ALA A 25 -9.68 14.93 -8.33
CA ALA A 25 -9.42 16.08 -9.19
C ALA A 25 -8.84 15.72 -10.57
N LEU A 26 -8.32 14.50 -10.78
CA LEU A 26 -7.82 14.08 -12.09
C LEU A 26 -8.98 13.75 -13.03
N ASP A 27 -8.86 14.08 -14.30
CA ASP A 27 -9.86 13.72 -15.30
C ASP A 27 -9.81 12.23 -15.65
N GLY A 28 -10.98 11.60 -15.68
CA GLY A 28 -11.18 10.22 -16.12
C GLY A 28 -10.96 9.16 -15.03
N ARG A 29 -11.95 8.27 -14.86
CA ARG A 29 -11.89 7.16 -13.88
C ARG A 29 -10.71 6.22 -14.14
N ALA A 30 -10.47 5.85 -15.40
CA ALA A 30 -9.37 4.95 -15.76
C ALA A 30 -8.01 5.52 -15.36
N ARG A 31 -7.80 6.82 -15.57
CA ARG A 31 -6.57 7.52 -15.17
C ARG A 31 -6.39 7.52 -13.66
N ARG A 32 -7.46 7.82 -12.89
CA ARG A 32 -7.41 7.78 -11.42
C ARG A 32 -7.00 6.41 -10.90
N VAL A 33 -7.62 5.35 -11.43
CA VAL A 33 -7.32 3.97 -11.04
C VAL A 33 -5.90 3.59 -11.43
N ALA A 34 -5.45 3.93 -12.65
CA ALA A 34 -4.08 3.64 -13.09
C ALA A 34 -3.02 4.33 -12.22
N VAL A 35 -3.24 5.61 -11.90
CA VAL A 35 -2.33 6.39 -11.03
C VAL A 35 -2.35 5.84 -9.59
N ALA A 36 -3.53 5.51 -9.06
CA ALA A 36 -3.67 4.90 -7.74
C ALA A 36 -2.98 3.54 -7.65
N PHE A 37 -3.17 2.68 -8.66
CA PHE A 37 -2.50 1.38 -8.76
C PHE A 37 -0.98 1.50 -8.89
N ALA A 38 -0.51 2.50 -9.63
CA ALA A 38 0.92 2.77 -9.75
C ALA A 38 1.56 3.10 -8.38
N ALA A 39 0.83 3.69 -7.44
CA ALA A 39 1.33 3.98 -6.10
C ALA A 39 1.78 2.69 -5.38
N SER A 40 0.90 1.69 -5.28
CA SER A 40 1.24 0.39 -4.69
C SER A 40 2.23 -0.40 -5.56
N ALA A 41 2.16 -0.29 -6.89
CA ALA A 41 3.09 -0.98 -7.78
C ALA A 41 4.55 -0.50 -7.63
N LEU A 42 4.75 0.76 -7.24
CA LEU A 42 6.08 1.33 -6.98
C LEU A 42 6.68 0.82 -5.65
N THR A 43 5.85 0.47 -4.67
CA THR A 43 6.31 0.13 -3.31
C THR A 43 6.46 -1.38 -3.09
N HIS A 44 5.52 -2.19 -3.56
CA HIS A 44 5.48 -3.64 -3.28
C HIS A 44 6.72 -4.44 -3.71
N PRO A 45 7.39 -4.17 -4.84
CA PRO A 45 8.62 -4.87 -5.18
C PRO A 45 9.71 -4.69 -4.13
N PHE A 46 9.83 -3.51 -3.53
CA PHE A 46 10.82 -3.25 -2.48
C PHE A 46 10.45 -3.96 -1.19
N VAL A 47 9.18 -3.85 -0.76
CA VAL A 47 8.69 -4.46 0.48
C VAL A 47 8.85 -5.98 0.47
N TYR A 48 8.61 -6.64 -0.65
CA TYR A 48 8.62 -8.11 -0.72
C TYR A 48 9.89 -8.73 -1.29
N LEU A 49 10.65 -8.02 -2.11
CA LEU A 49 11.85 -8.56 -2.74
C LEU A 49 13.13 -7.98 -2.12
N VAL A 50 13.13 -6.71 -1.70
CA VAL A 50 14.36 -6.04 -1.24
C VAL A 50 14.46 -6.10 0.28
N PHE A 51 13.45 -5.59 0.99
CA PHE A 51 13.51 -5.43 2.45
C PHE A 51 13.65 -6.74 3.25
N PRO A 52 13.05 -7.88 2.86
CA PRO A 52 13.25 -9.12 3.61
C PRO A 52 14.71 -9.59 3.59
N ARG A 53 15.45 -9.27 2.51
CA ARG A 53 16.86 -9.60 2.36
C ARG A 53 17.78 -8.66 3.15
N LEU A 54 17.36 -7.40 3.33
CA LEU A 54 18.15 -6.38 4.02
C LEU A 54 17.87 -6.33 5.53
N LEU A 55 16.62 -6.56 5.93
CA LEU A 55 16.12 -6.30 7.27
C LEU A 55 15.62 -7.56 7.98
N GLY A 56 15.51 -8.70 7.27
CA GLY A 56 14.97 -9.93 7.81
C GLY A 56 13.46 -9.84 8.04
N SER A 57 13.01 -10.23 9.23
CA SER A 57 11.60 -10.21 9.65
C SER A 57 11.46 -9.56 11.03
N GLY A 58 10.22 -9.26 11.42
CA GLY A 58 9.91 -8.67 12.73
C GLY A 58 9.67 -7.16 12.67
N LEU A 59 9.79 -6.51 13.84
CA LEU A 59 9.33 -5.14 14.02
C LEU A 59 10.09 -4.11 13.17
N VAL A 60 11.41 -4.25 13.06
CA VAL A 60 12.24 -3.32 12.26
C VAL A 60 11.85 -3.40 10.78
N TYR A 61 11.70 -4.61 10.25
CA TYR A 61 11.21 -4.84 8.89
C TYR A 61 9.86 -4.16 8.68
N LEU A 62 8.90 -4.38 9.59
CA LEU A 62 7.55 -3.80 9.50
C LEU A 62 7.61 -2.27 9.48
N LEU A 63 8.25 -1.65 10.48
CA LEU A 63 8.30 -0.20 10.60
C LEU A 63 8.96 0.46 9.40
N VAL A 64 10.05 -0.10 8.88
CA VAL A 64 10.73 0.43 7.69
C VAL A 64 9.90 0.23 6.43
N ALA A 65 9.27 -0.94 6.26
CA ALA A 65 8.42 -1.23 5.12
C ALA A 65 7.21 -0.29 5.04
N GLU A 66 6.49 -0.12 6.16
CA GLU A 66 5.32 0.76 6.21
C GLU A 66 5.72 2.23 6.05
N ALA A 67 6.80 2.69 6.72
CA ALA A 67 7.28 4.06 6.56
C ALA A 67 7.70 4.36 5.11
N PHE A 68 8.41 3.42 4.47
CA PHE A 68 8.77 3.53 3.06
C PHE A 68 7.54 3.62 2.16
N ALA A 69 6.57 2.72 2.33
CA ALA A 69 5.34 2.72 1.53
C ALA A 69 4.60 4.06 1.66
N VAL A 70 4.39 4.52 2.90
CA VAL A 70 3.71 5.79 3.17
C VAL A 70 4.41 6.97 2.51
N LEU A 71 5.73 7.06 2.63
CA LEU A 71 6.49 8.18 2.08
C LEU A 71 6.49 8.19 0.54
N VAL A 72 6.68 7.03 -0.08
CA VAL A 72 6.72 6.90 -1.55
C VAL A 72 5.35 7.14 -2.17
N GLU A 73 4.28 6.60 -1.58
CA GLU A 73 2.92 6.82 -2.05
C GLU A 73 2.48 8.28 -1.85
N ALA A 74 2.77 8.87 -0.70
CA ALA A 74 2.51 10.29 -0.47
C ALA A 74 3.26 11.17 -1.47
N TRP A 75 4.52 10.87 -1.75
CA TRP A 75 5.29 11.56 -2.80
C TRP A 75 4.65 11.40 -4.18
N TRP A 76 4.21 10.19 -4.53
CA TRP A 76 3.54 9.89 -5.78
C TRP A 76 2.23 10.68 -5.93
N LEU A 77 1.33 10.60 -4.94
CA LEU A 77 0.06 11.33 -4.93
C LEU A 77 0.27 12.85 -5.01
N ARG A 78 1.28 13.38 -4.31
CA ARG A 78 1.64 14.79 -4.37
C ARG A 78 2.00 15.22 -5.80
N ARG A 79 2.67 14.36 -6.57
CA ARG A 79 3.03 14.64 -7.97
C ARG A 79 1.80 14.81 -8.88
N PHE A 80 0.66 14.25 -8.48
CA PHE A 80 -0.64 14.39 -9.15
C PHE A 80 -1.56 15.44 -8.50
N GLY A 81 -1.01 16.30 -7.63
CA GLY A 81 -1.72 17.46 -7.11
C GLY A 81 -2.56 17.21 -5.84
N VAL A 82 -2.46 16.03 -5.23
CA VAL A 82 -3.15 15.75 -3.95
C VAL A 82 -2.55 16.61 -2.84
N ARG A 83 -3.36 17.50 -2.24
CA ARG A 83 -2.91 18.45 -1.21
C ARG A 83 -2.56 17.76 0.12
N ASP A 84 -3.35 16.77 0.51
CA ASP A 84 -3.20 16.03 1.76
C ASP A 84 -2.60 14.64 1.53
N ALA A 85 -1.64 14.54 0.60
CA ALA A 85 -1.10 13.27 0.12
C ALA A 85 -0.58 12.34 1.23
N LEU A 86 0.06 12.91 2.26
CA LEU A 86 0.55 12.13 3.40
C LEU A 86 -0.59 11.52 4.21
N LEU A 87 -1.67 12.29 4.45
CA LEU A 87 -2.84 11.79 5.16
C LEU A 87 -3.51 10.65 4.38
N TRP A 88 -3.72 10.84 3.07
CA TRP A 88 -4.30 9.80 2.22
C TRP A 88 -3.46 8.52 2.18
N SER A 89 -2.13 8.66 2.11
CA SER A 89 -1.24 7.52 2.16
C SER A 89 -1.24 6.81 3.52
N LEU A 90 -1.24 7.55 4.63
CA LEU A 90 -1.40 6.97 5.97
C LEU A 90 -2.73 6.21 6.11
N VAL A 91 -3.83 6.79 5.62
CA VAL A 91 -5.16 6.14 5.67
C VAL A 91 -5.16 4.85 4.86
N ALA A 92 -4.59 4.86 3.65
CA ALA A 92 -4.51 3.68 2.79
C ALA A 92 -3.67 2.58 3.44
N ASN A 93 -2.46 2.93 3.88
CA ASN A 93 -1.51 2.00 4.50
C ASN A 93 -2.06 1.42 5.82
N ALA A 94 -2.59 2.27 6.71
CA ALA A 94 -3.18 1.82 7.97
C ALA A 94 -4.38 0.89 7.74
N SER A 95 -5.21 1.17 6.72
CA SER A 95 -6.33 0.31 6.34
C SER A 95 -5.85 -1.05 5.84
N SER A 96 -4.81 -1.06 5.00
CA SER A 96 -4.16 -2.26 4.47
C SER A 96 -3.58 -3.15 5.58
N VAL A 97 -2.83 -2.55 6.52
CA VAL A 97 -2.25 -3.23 7.68
C VAL A 97 -3.33 -3.76 8.63
N ALA A 98 -4.39 -2.98 8.89
CA ALA A 98 -5.48 -3.39 9.76
C ALA A 98 -6.20 -4.63 9.21
N VAL A 99 -6.54 -4.63 7.92
CA VAL A 99 -7.18 -5.78 7.26
C VAL A 99 -6.25 -6.99 7.27
N ALA A 100 -4.97 -6.82 6.92
CA ALA A 100 -4.00 -7.92 6.96
C ALA A 100 -3.85 -8.52 8.36
N SER A 101 -3.88 -7.68 9.41
CA SER A 101 -3.82 -8.11 10.80
C SER A 101 -5.08 -8.87 11.23
N ALA A 102 -6.26 -8.40 10.83
CA ALA A 102 -7.52 -9.10 11.07
C ALA A 102 -7.54 -10.49 10.43
N PHE A 103 -7.08 -10.62 9.18
CA PHE A 103 -6.95 -11.93 8.53
C PHE A 103 -5.98 -12.87 9.26
N ARG A 104 -4.83 -12.37 9.74
CA ARG A 104 -3.89 -13.17 10.54
C ARG A 104 -4.53 -13.70 11.81
N VAL A 105 -5.25 -12.84 12.53
CA VAL A 105 -5.95 -13.22 13.78
C VAL A 105 -7.00 -14.31 13.50
N LEU A 106 -7.82 -14.15 12.46
CA LEU A 106 -8.83 -15.15 12.08
C LEU A 106 -8.22 -16.51 11.75
N GLN A 107 -7.04 -16.55 11.12
CA GLN A 107 -6.33 -17.80 10.84
C GLN A 107 -5.82 -18.49 12.10
N THR A 108 -5.44 -17.73 13.13
CA THR A 108 -5.01 -18.31 14.43
C THR A 108 -6.14 -19.01 15.17
N PHE A 109 -7.39 -18.60 14.98
CA PHE A 109 -8.56 -19.23 15.61
C PHE A 109 -9.16 -20.38 14.81
N ALA A 110 -8.74 -20.57 13.55
CA ALA A 110 -9.28 -21.57 12.63
C ALA A 110 -8.40 -22.82 12.46
N GLY A 111 -7.24 -22.87 13.13
CA GLY A 111 -6.31 -24.01 13.14
C GLY A 111 -6.11 -24.55 14.54
#